data_AF-A0A0B0ENR1-F1
#
_entry.id   AF-A0A0B0ENR1-F1
#
_cell.length_a   1.000
_cell.length_b   1.000
_cell.length_c   1.000
_cell.angle_alpha   90.00
_cell.angle_beta   90.00
_cell.angle_gamma   90.00
#
_symmetry.space_group_name_H-M   'P 1'
#
loop_
_entity.id
_entity.type
_entity.pdbx_description
1 polymer ?
#
loop_
_entity_poly.entity_id
_entity_poly.type
_entity_poly.pdbx_seq_one_letter_code
_entity_poly.pdbx_strand_id
1 'polypeptide(L)' 'MYSREALTDIFQKVLQFEEDVKVLYDGCIDKLADEDIINVLSSISKEEKGHIELAKQLIELIQD' A
#
# COMPACT_ATOMS: atom_id res chain seq x y z
N MET A 1 6.45 -23.64 8.54
CA MET A 1 5.40 -22.74 9.08
C MET A 1 6.09 -21.45 9.47
N TYR A 2 5.55 -20.28 9.12
CA TYR A 2 6.15 -19.02 9.56
C TYR A 2 5.88 -18.81 11.06
N SER A 3 6.84 -18.23 11.78
CA SER A 3 6.61 -17.73 13.14
C SER A 3 5.86 -16.40 13.09
N ARG A 4 5.21 -16.01 14.19
CA ARG A 4 4.58 -14.69 14.31
C ARG A 4 5.58 -13.56 14.09
N GLU A 5 6.78 -13.67 14.66
CA GLU A 5 7.87 -12.71 14.44
C GLU A 5 8.25 -12.58 12.96
N ALA A 6 8.42 -13.72 12.26
CA ALA A 6 8.74 -13.69 10.84
C ALA A 6 7.61 -13.08 9.99
N LEU A 7 6.34 -13.31 10.36
CA LEU A 7 5.21 -12.68 9.69
C LEU A 7 5.16 -11.18 9.95
N THR A 8 5.41 -10.72 11.19
CA THR A 8 5.50 -9.30 11.52
C THR A 8 6.56 -8.60 10.65
N ASP A 9 7.78 -9.15 10.58
CA ASP A 9 8.86 -8.57 9.78
C ASP A 9 8.53 -8.51 8.29
N ILE A 10 7.86 -9.54 7.77
CA ILE A 10 7.42 -9.58 6.36
C ILE A 10 6.36 -8.51 6.13
N PHE A 11 5.31 -8.45 6.95
CA PHE A 11 4.20 -7.54 6.72
C PHE A 11 4.52 -6.09 7.04
N GLN A 12 5.49 -5.80 7.91
CA GLN A 12 6.05 -4.45 8.05
C GLN A 12 6.73 -3.98 6.76
N LYS A 13 7.46 -4.86 6.05
CA LYS A 13 8.06 -4.53 4.75
C LYS A 13 7.00 -4.37 3.66
N VAL A 14 5.99 -5.24 3.65
CA VAL A 14 4.85 -5.10 2.73
C VAL A 14 4.19 -3.75 2.95
N LEU A 15 3.86 -3.39 4.19
CA LEU A 15 3.28 -2.10 4.52
C LEU A 15 4.11 -0.92 3.99
N GLN A 16 5.43 -0.94 4.18
CA GLN A 16 6.30 0.09 3.63
C GLN A 16 6.23 0.15 2.11
N PHE A 17 6.22 -1.00 1.42
CA PHE A 17 6.10 -1.02 -0.04
C PHE A 17 4.77 -0.45 -0.53
N GLU A 18 3.65 -0.78 0.12
CA GLU A 18 2.36 -0.20 -0.26
C GLU A 18 2.33 1.32 -0.07
N GLU A 19 2.91 1.81 1.04
CA GLU A 19 3.02 3.26 1.31
C GLU A 19 3.91 3.96 0.26
N ASP A 20 5.05 3.37 -0.10
CA ASP A 20 5.98 3.92 -1.10
C ASP A 20 5.35 3.92 -2.50
N VAL A 21 4.70 2.82 -2.92
CA VAL A 21 4.05 2.70 -4.23
C VAL A 21 2.90 3.68 -4.35
N LYS A 22 2.10 3.84 -3.29
CA LYS A 22 1.04 4.85 -3.27
C LYS A 22 1.60 6.26 -3.51
N VAL A 23 2.70 6.62 -2.85
CA VAL A 23 3.35 7.93 -3.03
C VAL A 23 3.83 8.12 -4.47
N LEU A 24 4.32 7.07 -5.14
CA LEU A 24 4.71 7.15 -6.54
C LEU A 24 3.51 7.46 -7.45
N TYR A 25 2.37 6.78 -7.25
CA TYR A 25 1.16 7.06 -8.02
C TYR A 25 0.62 8.47 -7.77
N ASP A 26 0.53 8.89 -6.52
CA ASP A 26 0.11 10.26 -6.15
C ASP A 26 1.02 11.30 -6.82
N GLY A 27 2.35 11.08 -6.78
CA GLY A 27 3.31 11.96 -7.43
C GLY A 27 3.24 11.99 -8.96
N CYS A 28 2.72 10.93 -9.59
CA CYS A 28 2.41 10.92 -11.04
C CYS A 28 1.14 11.72 -11.34
N ILE A 29 0.08 11.53 -10.54
CA ILE A 29 -1.20 12.25 -10.67
C ILE A 29 -0.98 13.76 -10.65
N ASP A 30 -0.17 14.25 -9.70
CA ASP A 30 0.13 15.67 -9.53
C ASP A 30 0.84 16.33 -10.72
N LYS A 31 1.44 15.53 -11.63
CA LYS A 31 2.28 16.01 -12.74
C LYS A 31 1.66 15.80 -14.11
N LEU A 32 0.49 15.17 -14.19
CA LEU A 32 -0.18 14.87 -15.44
C LEU A 32 -1.31 15.87 -15.70
N ALA A 33 -1.64 16.04 -16.98
CA ALA A 33 -2.79 16.84 -17.43
C ALA A 33 -3.85 15.98 -18.14
N ASP A 34 -3.50 14.74 -18.50
CA ASP A 34 -4.41 13.81 -19.18
C ASP A 34 -5.37 13.19 -18.16
N GLU A 35 -6.64 13.58 -18.24
CA GLU A 35 -7.67 13.15 -17.29
C GLU A 35 -7.91 11.63 -17.32
N ASP A 36 -7.78 10.98 -18.48
CA ASP A 36 -7.98 9.54 -18.59
C ASP A 36 -6.88 8.77 -17.84
N ILE A 37 -5.62 9.21 -18.00
CA ILE A 37 -4.50 8.63 -17.25
C ILE A 37 -4.64 8.92 -15.76
N ILE A 38 -5.00 10.15 -15.38
CA ILE A 38 -5.20 10.55 -13.97
C ILE A 38 -6.29 9.67 -13.32
N ASN A 39 -7.39 9.40 -14.02
CA ASN A 39 -8.48 8.57 -13.51
C ASN A 39 -8.03 7.13 -13.22
N VAL A 40 -7.21 6.54 -14.10
CA VAL A 40 -6.66 5.20 -13.90
C VAL A 40 -5.69 5.19 -12.71
N LEU A 41 -4.74 6.13 -12.66
CA LEU A 41 -3.77 6.23 -11.57
C LEU A 41 -4.44 6.49 -10.22
N SER A 42 -5.50 7.30 -10.19
CA SER A 42 -6.27 7.59 -8.98
C SER A 42 -7.00 6.35 -8.47
N SER A 43 -7.48 5.50 -9.38
CA SER A 43 -8.10 4.22 -9.03
C SER A 43 -7.07 3.28 -8.40
N ILE A 44 -5.87 3.18 -8.99
CA ILE A 44 -4.78 2.36 -8.44
C ILE A 44 -4.32 2.88 -7.07
N SER A 45 -4.07 4.19 -6.94
CA SER A 45 -3.68 4.80 -5.65
C SER A 45 -4.70 4.54 -4.53
N LYS A 46 -5.99 4.46 -4.89
CA LYS A 46 -7.06 4.08 -3.95
C LYS A 46 -7.01 2.60 -3.55
N GLU A 47 -6.66 1.71 -4.47
CA GLU A 47 -6.45 0.28 -4.15
C GLU A 47 -5.27 0.11 -3.18
N GLU A 48 -4.16 0.81 -3.40
CA GLU A 48 -3.00 0.75 -2.48
C GLU A 48 -3.36 1.25 -1.07
N LYS A 49 -4.23 2.25 -0.96
CA LYS A 49 -4.77 2.66 0.35
C LYS A 49 -5.51 1.51 1.04
N GLY A 50 -6.27 0.72 0.30
CA GLY A 50 -6.92 -0.48 0.82
C GLY A 50 -5.92 -1.54 1.27
N HIS A 51 -4.85 -1.77 0.50
CA HIS A 51 -3.78 -2.68 0.88
C HIS A 51 -3.08 -2.25 2.18
N ILE A 52 -2.78 -0.95 2.34
CA ILE A 52 -2.20 -0.37 3.56
C ILE A 52 -3.08 -0.66 4.79
N GLU A 53 -4.39 -0.43 4.67
CA GLU A 53 -5.35 -0.65 5.77
C GLU A 53 -5.40 -2.13 6.17
N LEU A 54 -5.46 -3.04 5.19
CA LEU A 54 -5.45 -4.49 5.42
C LEU A 54 -4.13 -4.99 6.00
N ALA A 55 -2.99 -4.45 5.53
CA ALA A 55 -1.67 -4.80 6.06
C ALA A 55 -1.53 -4.38 7.54
N LYS A 56 -2.03 -3.19 7.91
CA LYS A 56 -2.06 -2.72 9.31
C LYS A 56 -2.90 -3.66 10.18
N GLN A 57 -4.12 -3.99 9.75
CA GLN A 57 -4.99 -4.92 10.47
C GLN A 57 -4.34 -6.30 10.65
N LEU A 58 -3.65 -6.81 9.63
CA LEU A 58 -2.98 -8.10 9.73
C LEU A 58 -1.80 -8.07 10.70
N ILE A 59 -1.01 -6.99 10.72
CA ILE A 59 0.09 -6.81 11.68
C ILE A 59 -0.45 -6.83 13.11
N GLU A 60 -1.55 -6.13 13.39
CA GLU A 60 -2.22 -6.15 14.70
C GLU A 60 -2.59 -7.58 15.12
N LEU A 61 -3.24 -8.35 14.23
CA LEU A 61 -3.64 -9.74 14.50
C LEU A 61 -2.45 -10.70 14.71
N ILE A 62 -1.29 -10.42 14.12
CA ILE A 62 -0.09 -11.24 14.31
C ILE A 62 0.55 -10.96 15.67
N GLN A 63 0.48 -9.71 16.13
CA GLN A 63 1.11 -9.23 17.35
C GLN A 63 0.27 -9.49 18.62
N ASP A 64 -1.05 -9.64 18.49
CA ASP A 64 -1.98 -10.07 19.54
C ASP A 64 -1.80 -11.55 19.95
#